data_AF-A0A2V8PU89-F1
#
_entry.id   AF-A0A2V8PU89-F1
#
_cell.length_a   1.000
_cell.length_b   1.000
_cell.length_c   1.000
_cell.angle_alpha   90.00
_cell.angle_beta   90.00
_cell.angle_gamma   90.00
#
_symmetry.space_group_name_H-M   'P 1'
#
loop_
_entity.id
_entity.type
_entity.pdbx_description
1 polymer ?
#
loop_
_entity_poly.entity_id
_entity_poly.type
_entity_poly.pdbx_seq_one_letter_code
_entity_poly.pdbx_strand_id
1 'polypeptide(L)'
;MATPFEPPPPTDAPGGKTGVGMDANLASMLCYLTMICCGLGIIISLVFFIIEKTNRLLRFHAMQGLLFGGVWIVVGIAFKILSMLVDIALGDTVGFMAFWGLLLVRVFVALVLLIFLILAAVKSYQGQYYKLPIIGNIAWNIVNK
;
A
#
# COMPACT_ATOMS: atom_id res chain seq x y z
N MET A 1 9.56 -4.95 -29.26
CA MET A 1 9.67 -6.40 -29.50
C MET A 1 10.97 -6.85 -28.88
N ALA A 2 10.95 -7.69 -27.85
CA ALA A 2 12.17 -8.32 -27.36
C ALA A 2 12.71 -9.22 -28.48
N THR A 3 14.02 -9.14 -28.75
CA THR A 3 14.67 -9.99 -29.75
C THR A 3 14.57 -11.46 -29.30
N PRO A 4 14.34 -12.42 -30.23
CA PRO A 4 14.02 -13.82 -29.93
C PRO A 4 15.12 -14.64 -29.21
N PHE A 5 16.21 -14.03 -28.77
CA PHE A 5 17.38 -14.68 -28.17
C PHE A 5 17.74 -14.24 -26.75
N GLU A 6 17.01 -13.28 -26.17
CA GLU A 6 17.30 -12.90 -24.79
C GLU A 6 16.58 -13.87 -23.83
N PRO A 7 17.29 -14.56 -22.93
CA PRO A 7 16.65 -15.39 -21.92
C PRO A 7 15.69 -14.51 -21.11
N PRO A 8 14.51 -15.04 -20.71
CA PRO A 8 13.55 -14.26 -19.94
C PRO A 8 14.27 -13.63 -18.73
N PRO A 9 13.94 -12.38 -18.37
CA PRO A 9 14.53 -11.74 -17.20
C PRO A 9 14.41 -12.68 -16.00
N PRO A 10 15.40 -12.70 -15.08
CA PRO A 10 15.30 -13.48 -13.85
C PRO A 10 13.90 -13.33 -13.25
N THR A 11 13.36 -14.37 -12.62
CA THR A 11 12.00 -14.34 -12.09
C THR A 11 11.76 -13.21 -11.10
N ASP A 12 12.82 -12.62 -10.55
CA ASP A 12 12.81 -11.47 -9.63
C ASP A 12 13.28 -10.15 -10.26
N ALA A 13 13.59 -10.13 -11.56
CA ALA A 13 14.09 -8.97 -12.26
C ALA A 13 12.95 -8.00 -12.65
N PRO A 14 13.24 -6.69 -12.64
CA PRO A 14 12.34 -5.69 -13.19
C PRO A 14 11.99 -6.01 -14.65
N GLY A 15 10.69 -6.11 -14.98
CA GLY A 15 10.21 -6.49 -16.33
C GLY A 15 10.09 -8.00 -16.59
N GLY A 16 10.43 -8.85 -15.62
CA GLY A 16 10.08 -10.27 -15.67
C GLY A 16 8.57 -10.46 -15.65
N LYS A 17 8.06 -11.47 -16.39
CA LYS A 17 6.65 -11.81 -16.37
C LYS A 17 6.26 -12.48 -15.06
N THR A 18 5.12 -12.06 -14.53
CA THR A 18 4.47 -12.59 -13.33
C THR A 18 3.60 -13.80 -13.67
N GLY A 19 3.20 -14.59 -12.68
CA GLY A 19 2.19 -15.64 -12.82
C GLY A 19 0.82 -15.11 -13.27
N VAL A 20 0.62 -13.80 -13.18
CA VAL A 20 -0.56 -13.07 -13.70
C VAL A 20 -0.41 -12.62 -15.16
N GLY A 21 0.72 -12.93 -15.82
CA GLY A 21 0.96 -12.61 -17.23
C GLY A 21 1.36 -11.16 -17.51
N MET A 22 1.55 -10.35 -16.46
CA MET A 22 1.93 -8.94 -16.53
C MET A 22 3.40 -8.73 -16.13
N ASP A 23 3.97 -7.59 -16.49
CA ASP A 23 5.29 -7.22 -16.00
C ASP A 23 5.25 -6.96 -14.49
N ALA A 24 6.23 -7.50 -13.76
CA ALA A 24 6.30 -7.43 -12.30
C ALA A 24 6.21 -6.01 -11.75
N ASN A 25 6.88 -5.06 -12.40
CA ASN A 25 6.90 -3.66 -12.02
C ASN A 25 5.51 -3.02 -12.15
N LEU A 26 4.80 -3.34 -13.23
CA LEU A 26 3.46 -2.82 -13.49
C LEU A 26 2.45 -3.42 -12.51
N ALA A 27 2.49 -4.74 -12.31
CA ALA A 27 1.65 -5.42 -11.33
C ALA A 27 1.91 -4.91 -9.89
N SER A 28 3.17 -4.65 -9.55
CA SER A 28 3.53 -4.10 -8.23
C SER A 28 3.04 -2.66 -8.04
N MET A 29 3.12 -1.83 -9.07
CA MET A 29 2.57 -0.47 -9.04
C MET A 29 1.05 -0.50 -8.86
N LEU A 30 0.36 -1.47 -9.46
CA LEU A 30 -1.09 -1.61 -9.33
C LEU A 30 -1.54 -1.89 -7.90
N CYS A 31 -0.75 -2.55 -7.07
CA CYS A 31 -1.04 -2.72 -5.63
C CYS A 31 -1.28 -1.38 -4.92
N TYR A 32 -0.54 -0.34 -5.33
CA TYR A 32 -0.62 0.99 -4.73
C TYR A 32 -1.52 1.94 -5.52
N LEU A 33 -1.48 1.90 -6.85
CA LEU A 33 -2.29 2.79 -7.69
C LEU A 33 -3.79 2.53 -7.50
N THR A 34 -4.20 1.28 -7.44
CA THR A 34 -5.62 0.92 -7.23
C THR A 34 -6.10 1.27 -5.81
N MET A 35 -5.17 1.40 -4.85
CA MET A 35 -5.47 1.94 -3.52
C MET A 35 -5.82 3.43 -3.60
N ILE A 36 -5.04 4.22 -4.35
CA ILE A 36 -5.25 5.67 -4.51
C ILE A 36 -6.53 5.96 -5.30
N CYS A 37 -6.69 5.32 -6.46
CA CYS A 37 -7.74 5.67 -7.41
C CYS A 37 -9.13 5.14 -7.02
N CYS A 38 -9.21 3.91 -6.53
CA CYS A 38 -10.48 3.19 -6.40
C CYS A 38 -10.71 2.63 -5.00
N GLY A 39 -9.73 2.73 -4.08
CA GLY A 39 -9.78 2.05 -2.78
C GLY A 39 -9.74 0.52 -2.86
N LEU A 40 -9.56 -0.06 -4.05
CA LEU A 40 -9.55 -1.51 -4.29
C LEU A 40 -8.16 -2.13 -4.07
N GLY A 41 -7.18 -1.32 -3.66
CA GLY A 41 -5.80 -1.75 -3.50
C GLY A 41 -5.60 -2.92 -2.55
N ILE A 42 -6.42 -3.05 -1.50
CA ILE A 42 -6.35 -4.19 -0.57
C ILE A 42 -6.70 -5.49 -1.29
N ILE A 43 -7.76 -5.49 -2.08
CA ILE A 43 -8.25 -6.67 -2.80
C ILE A 43 -7.24 -7.06 -3.88
N ILE A 44 -6.76 -6.08 -4.67
CA ILE A 44 -5.75 -6.32 -5.70
C ILE A 44 -4.45 -6.86 -5.09
N SER A 45 -3.99 -6.26 -4.00
CA SER A 45 -2.81 -6.73 -3.27
C SER A 45 -2.99 -8.15 -2.72
N LEU A 46 -4.20 -8.50 -2.23
CA LEU A 46 -4.51 -9.86 -1.78
C LEU A 46 -4.43 -10.86 -2.93
N VAL A 47 -5.09 -10.55 -4.04
CA VAL A 47 -5.15 -11.41 -5.23
C VAL A 47 -3.75 -11.64 -5.78
N PHE A 48 -2.95 -10.58 -5.97
CA PHE A 48 -1.58 -10.73 -6.43
C PHE A 48 -0.70 -11.50 -5.45
N PHE A 49 -0.84 -11.29 -4.14
CA PHE A 49 -0.07 -12.06 -3.16
C PHE A 49 -0.39 -13.55 -3.17
N ILE A 50 -1.66 -13.92 -3.39
CA ILE A 50 -2.09 -15.32 -3.44
C ILE A 50 -1.70 -15.98 -4.76
N ILE A 51 -1.92 -15.31 -5.90
CA ILE A 51 -1.68 -15.88 -7.22
C ILE A 51 -0.19 -15.92 -7.55
N GLU A 52 0.55 -14.86 -7.22
CA GLU A 52 1.98 -14.79 -7.54
C GLU A 52 2.79 -15.73 -6.65
N LYS A 53 3.48 -16.69 -7.28
CA LYS A 53 4.32 -17.67 -6.58
C LYS A 53 5.80 -17.47 -6.82
N THR A 54 6.19 -16.95 -7.97
CA THR A 54 7.59 -16.98 -8.42
C THR A 54 8.26 -15.62 -8.29
N ASN A 55 7.56 -14.54 -8.65
CA ASN A 55 8.16 -13.20 -8.67
C ASN A 55 8.17 -12.55 -7.29
N ARG A 56 9.35 -12.46 -6.66
CA ARG A 56 9.50 -11.88 -5.31
C ARG A 56 9.16 -10.39 -5.26
N LEU A 57 9.36 -9.67 -6.35
CA LEU A 57 9.08 -8.23 -6.43
C LEU A 57 7.58 -7.93 -6.28
N LEU A 58 6.76 -8.62 -7.07
CA LEU A 58 5.30 -8.53 -6.97
C LEU A 58 4.81 -9.03 -5.61
N ARG A 59 5.35 -10.16 -5.11
CA ARG A 59 4.96 -10.67 -3.79
C ARG A 59 5.29 -9.71 -2.65
N PHE A 60 6.45 -9.05 -2.71
CA PHE A 60 6.84 -8.04 -1.73
C PHE A 60 5.87 -6.85 -1.73
N HIS A 61 5.60 -6.27 -2.91
CA HIS A 61 4.74 -5.11 -3.02
C HIS A 61 3.27 -5.43 -2.72
N ALA A 62 2.80 -6.63 -3.09
CA ALA A 62 1.49 -7.14 -2.73
C ALA A 62 1.34 -7.30 -1.20
N MET A 63 2.33 -7.91 -0.52
CA MET A 63 2.30 -8.02 0.94
C MET A 63 2.37 -6.64 1.62
N GLN A 64 3.25 -5.75 1.15
CA GLN A 64 3.36 -4.39 1.69
C GLN A 64 2.07 -3.58 1.45
N GLY A 65 1.40 -3.75 0.31
CA GLY A 65 0.11 -3.14 -0.01
C GLY A 65 -1.02 -3.63 0.91
N LEU A 66 -1.06 -4.92 1.22
CA LEU A 66 -1.97 -5.50 2.22
C LEU A 66 -1.77 -4.89 3.61
N LEU A 67 -0.52 -4.85 4.09
CA LEU A 67 -0.19 -4.27 5.39
C LEU A 67 -0.54 -2.78 5.44
N PHE A 68 -0.25 -2.04 4.38
CA PHE A 68 -0.59 -0.63 4.27
C PHE A 68 -2.11 -0.41 4.36
N GLY A 69 -2.91 -1.23 3.67
CA GLY A 69 -4.36 -1.23 3.78
C GLY A 69 -4.86 -1.52 5.20
N GLY A 70 -4.24 -2.49 5.87
CA GLY A 70 -4.51 -2.78 7.28
C GLY A 70 -4.22 -1.58 8.20
N VAL A 71 -3.07 -0.93 8.03
CA VAL A 71 -2.73 0.30 8.77
C VAL A 71 -3.75 1.40 8.53
N TRP A 72 -4.17 1.60 7.28
CA TRP A 72 -5.19 2.59 6.92
C TRP A 72 -6.52 2.34 7.64
N ILE A 73 -6.99 1.09 7.68
CA ILE A 73 -8.21 0.69 8.39
C ILE A 73 -8.08 0.95 9.89
N VAL A 74 -6.98 0.52 10.51
CA VAL A 74 -6.73 0.69 11.96
C VAL A 74 -6.70 2.16 12.34
N VAL A 75 -5.97 2.99 11.57
CA VAL A 75 -5.92 4.45 11.79
C VAL A 75 -7.31 5.06 11.62
N GLY A 76 -8.08 4.64 10.62
CA GLY A 76 -9.45 5.11 10.40
C GLY A 76 -10.40 4.78 11.57
N ILE A 77 -10.30 3.56 12.13
CA ILE A 77 -11.07 3.15 13.31
C ILE A 77 -10.64 3.97 14.53
N ALA A 78 -9.34 4.16 14.76
CA ALA A 78 -8.83 4.95 15.86
C ALA A 78 -9.35 6.39 15.83
N PHE A 79 -9.34 7.05 14.66
CA PHE A 79 -9.92 8.38 14.51
C PHE A 79 -11.43 8.40 14.77
N LYS A 80 -12.19 7.39 14.33
CA LYS A 80 -13.63 7.31 14.61
C LYS A 80 -13.92 7.22 16.11
N ILE A 81 -13.19 6.37 16.82
CA ILE A 81 -13.33 6.23 18.28
C ILE A 81 -12.96 7.55 18.96
N LEU A 82 -11.86 8.18 18.55
CA LEU A 82 -11.44 9.46 19.12
C LEU A 82 -12.48 10.57 18.91
N SER A 83 -13.07 10.68 17.72
CA SER A 83 -14.15 11.63 17.45
C SER A 83 -15.34 11.38 18.38
N MET A 84 -15.77 10.13 18.51
CA MET A 84 -16.90 9.77 19.40
C MET A 84 -16.63 10.15 20.87
N LEU A 85 -15.42 9.92 21.37
CA LEU A 85 -15.06 10.27 22.74
C LEU A 85 -15.02 11.78 22.97
N VAL A 86 -14.51 12.54 21.99
CA VAL A 86 -14.47 14.00 22.04
C VAL A 86 -15.88 14.59 22.06
N ASP A 87 -16.78 14.08 21.21
CA ASP A 87 -18.17 14.54 21.12
C ASP A 87 -18.92 14.30 22.44
N ILE A 88 -18.74 13.13 23.07
CA ILE A 88 -19.36 12.80 24.37
C ILE A 88 -18.81 13.70 25.50
N ALA A 89 -17.52 14.03 25.47
CA ALA A 89 -16.86 14.70 26.59
C ALA A 89 -17.05 16.23 26.64
N LEU A 90 -17.21 16.89 25.48
CA LEU A 90 -17.07 18.36 25.40
C LEU A 90 -18.37 19.15 25.17
N GLY A 91 -19.48 18.49 24.85
CA GLY A 91 -20.75 19.16 24.55
C GLY A 91 -20.72 20.04 23.28
N ASP A 92 -21.87 20.56 22.86
CA ASP A 92 -22.07 21.09 21.51
C ASP A 92 -21.20 22.31 21.14
N THR A 93 -20.89 23.20 22.09
CA THR A 93 -20.17 24.45 21.81
C THR A 93 -18.65 24.29 21.76
N VAL A 94 -18.06 23.43 22.59
CA VAL A 94 -16.62 23.12 22.58
C VAL A 94 -16.30 22.01 21.58
N GLY A 95 -17.25 21.11 21.32
CA GLY A 95 -17.17 20.05 20.31
C GLY A 95 -16.88 20.58 18.91
N PHE A 96 -17.43 21.75 18.52
CA PHE A 96 -17.17 22.33 17.19
C PHE A 96 -15.69 22.65 16.94
N MET A 97 -14.99 23.27 17.90
CA MET A 97 -13.56 23.57 17.74
C MET A 97 -12.70 22.30 17.78
N ALA A 98 -13.04 21.37 18.67
CA ALA A 98 -12.35 20.09 18.78
C ALA A 98 -12.51 19.23 17.51
N PHE A 99 -13.68 19.28 16.87
CA PHE A 99 -13.95 18.63 15.60
C PHE A 99 -13.04 19.15 14.48
N TRP A 100 -12.91 20.48 14.32
CA TRP A 100 -12.03 21.07 13.32
C TRP A 100 -10.55 20.74 13.58
N GLY A 101 -10.12 20.77 14.84
CA GLY A 101 -8.76 20.36 15.22
C GLY A 101 -8.48 18.90 14.84
N LEU A 102 -9.40 18.00 15.17
CA LEU A 102 -9.28 16.58 14.85
C LEU A 102 -9.32 16.31 13.34
N LEU A 103 -10.14 17.07 12.60
CA LEU A 103 -10.20 17.01 11.14
C LEU A 103 -8.87 17.40 10.50
N LEU A 104 -8.22 18.46 10.98
CA LEU A 104 -6.89 18.89 10.50
C LEU A 104 -5.84 17.80 10.72
N VAL A 105 -5.81 17.19 11.90
CA VAL A 105 -4.91 16.07 12.21
C VAL A 105 -5.18 14.88 11.28
N ARG A 106 -6.46 14.54 11.05
CA ARG A 106 -6.84 13.45 10.15
C ARG A 106 -6.40 13.70 8.72
N VAL A 107 -6.59 14.91 8.20
CA VAL A 107 -6.15 15.30 6.86
C VAL A 107 -4.63 15.23 6.76
N PHE A 108 -3.91 15.73 7.76
CA PHE A 108 -2.44 15.67 7.79
C PHE A 108 -1.93 14.23 7.74
N VAL A 109 -2.48 13.32 8.56
CA VAL A 109 -2.10 11.91 8.56
C VAL A 109 -2.43 11.25 7.20
N ALA A 110 -3.59 11.54 6.63
CA ALA A 110 -3.97 11.02 5.31
C ALA A 110 -3.01 11.48 4.21
N LEU A 111 -2.56 12.74 4.23
CA LEU A 111 -1.57 13.27 3.29
C LEU A 111 -0.21 12.59 3.44
N VAL A 112 0.26 12.37 4.67
CA VAL A 112 1.52 11.65 4.92
C VAL A 112 1.44 10.22 4.38
N LEU A 113 0.35 9.50 4.65
CA LEU A 113 0.12 8.16 4.12
C LEU A 113 0.05 8.15 2.59
N LEU A 114 -0.60 9.15 1.99
CA LEU A 114 -0.68 9.31 0.54
C LEU A 114 0.70 9.52 -0.10
N ILE A 115 1.56 10.35 0.51
CA ILE A 115 2.94 10.55 0.05
C ILE A 115 3.71 9.22 0.03
N PHE A 116 3.63 8.45 1.12
CA PHE A 116 4.26 7.13 1.19
C PHE A 116 3.73 6.17 0.11
N LEU A 117 2.43 6.21 -0.14
CA LEU A 117 1.77 5.38 -1.13
C LEU A 117 2.20 5.73 -2.57
N ILE A 118 2.31 7.02 -2.89
CA ILE A 118 2.81 7.50 -4.19
C ILE A 118 4.28 7.10 -4.37
N LEU A 119 5.12 7.31 -3.35
CA LEU A 119 6.53 6.90 -3.40
C LEU A 119 6.66 5.38 -3.63
N ALA A 120 5.83 4.58 -2.94
CA ALA A 120 5.80 3.13 -3.13
C ALA A 120 5.38 2.74 -4.55
N ALA A 121 4.37 3.40 -5.12
CA ALA A 121 3.93 3.17 -6.50
C ALA A 121 5.05 3.46 -7.50
N VAL A 122 5.65 4.65 -7.44
CA VAL A 122 6.73 5.06 -8.36
C VAL A 122 7.94 4.14 -8.23
N LYS A 123 8.35 3.82 -7.00
CA LYS A 123 9.51 2.95 -6.75
C LYS A 123 9.28 1.51 -7.17
N SER A 124 8.06 1.00 -6.99
CA SER A 124 7.70 -0.34 -7.46
C SER A 124 7.69 -0.43 -8.99
N TYR A 125 7.29 0.64 -9.67
CA TYR A 125 7.34 0.71 -11.14
C TYR A 125 8.79 0.74 -11.67
N GLN A 126 9.70 1.32 -10.90
CA GLN A 126 11.14 1.26 -11.16
C GLN A 126 11.76 -0.11 -10.84
N GLY A 127 10.97 -1.08 -10.35
CA GLY A 127 11.47 -2.39 -9.96
C GLY A 127 12.29 -2.38 -8.67
N GLN A 128 12.10 -1.39 -7.80
CA GLN A 128 12.84 -1.26 -6.53
C GLN A 128 12.02 -1.79 -5.35
N TYR A 129 12.65 -2.58 -4.49
CA TYR A 129 12.11 -3.00 -3.19
C TYR A 129 12.08 -1.82 -2.20
N TYR A 130 11.15 -0.88 -2.41
CA TYR A 130 10.96 0.25 -1.51
C TYR A 130 10.23 -0.19 -0.24
N LYS A 131 10.97 -0.23 0.86
CA LYS A 131 10.47 -0.62 2.19
C LYS A 131 9.88 0.60 2.89
N LEU A 132 8.58 0.56 3.14
CA LEU A 132 7.93 1.55 3.99
C LEU A 132 8.36 1.35 5.46
N PRO A 133 8.39 2.43 6.26
CA PRO A 133 8.73 2.32 7.67
C PRO A 133 7.83 1.29 8.37
N ILE A 134 8.42 0.45 9.22
CA ILE A 134 7.75 -0.63 9.96
C ILE A 134 7.21 -1.75 9.03
N ILE A 135 6.24 -1.47 8.17
CA ILE A 135 5.54 -2.48 7.37
C ILE A 135 6.39 -3.09 6.24
N GLY A 136 7.36 -2.35 5.72
CA GLY A 136 8.24 -2.87 4.65
C GLY A 136 9.17 -3.98 5.14
N ASN A 137 9.64 -3.89 6.37
CA ASN A 137 10.43 -4.97 6.98
C ASN A 137 9.56 -6.20 7.27
N ILE A 138 8.31 -6.00 7.69
CA ILE A 138 7.36 -7.10 7.90
C ILE A 138 7.07 -7.80 6.57
N ALA A 139 6.75 -7.04 5.52
CA ALA A 139 6.50 -7.59 4.18
C ALA A 139 7.72 -8.36 3.64
N TRP A 140 8.93 -7.81 3.81
CA TRP A 140 10.17 -8.46 3.40
C TRP A 140 10.38 -9.81 4.09
N ASN A 141 10.14 -9.87 5.39
CA ASN A 141 10.31 -11.09 6.18
C ASN A 141 9.24 -12.14 5.88
N ILE A 142 8.04 -11.75 5.45
CA ILE A 142 6.99 -12.71 5.05
C ILE A 142 7.34 -13.35 3.71
N VAL A 143 7.90 -12.58 2.77
CA VAL A 143 8.17 -13.05 1.40
C VAL A 143 9.48 -13.82 1.28
N ASN A 144 10.48 -13.52 2.12
CA ASN A 144 11.80 -14.17 2.08
C ASN A 144 12.00 -15.22 3.19
N LYS A 145 10.91 -15.76 3.74
CA LYS A 145 10.93 -17.00 4.51
C LYS A 145 10.99 -18.19 3.57
#